data_AF-G0UCA3-F1
#
_entry.id   AF-G0UCA3-F1
#
_cell.length_a   1.000
_cell.length_b   1.000
_cell.length_c   1.000
_cell.angle_alpha   90.00
_cell.angle_beta   90.00
_cell.angle_gamma   90.00
#
_symmetry.space_group_name_H-M   'P 1'
#
loop_
_entity.id
_entity.type
_entity.pdbx_description
1 polymer ?
#
loop_
_entity_poly.entity_id
_entity_poly.type
_entity_poly.pdbx_seq_one_letter_code
_entity_poly.pdbx_strand_id
1 'polypeptide(L)'
;IRPNTTWLSMFAFLSQRRGDPCNHAALLCSLLLGFGLDAYCAIGSDKKGKTAMFVITRERSSVGAFDVILWESTSGDRFRLKEAHPYETIGCAFNNRSFYANAQPSDSIVSCSFDLENEEFWKPLNPLKLRMLPKSPNPPLLWIPCDHKCLEDNLQHSLVREVTNYRDARGIVSHFDDTLAHVLAQALCAYENHRRTARLEDLSLFQAGVKGIIGEGRTFKGVPVNITHTNSSKIVAAFNSSAAGRELLELTADNLMLAVRVKVFLFPEGIVSVWVMLAAAYRPLPC
;
A
#
# COMPACT_ATOMS: atom_id res chain seq x y z
N ILE A 1 -20.64 -22.99 6.76
CA ILE A 1 -19.34 -22.60 7.38
C ILE A 1 -18.30 -22.67 6.27
N ARG A 2 -17.72 -21.56 5.81
CA ARG A 2 -16.59 -21.66 4.86
C ARG A 2 -15.46 -22.41 5.58
N PRO A 3 -14.84 -23.44 4.99
CA PRO A 3 -13.84 -24.23 5.69
C PRO A 3 -12.56 -23.41 5.87
N ASN A 4 -12.15 -23.28 7.14
CA ASN A 4 -10.82 -22.96 7.63
C ASN A 4 -10.18 -21.62 7.24
N THR A 5 -10.61 -20.54 7.91
CA THR A 5 -9.67 -19.45 8.24
C THR A 5 -8.52 -20.06 9.04
N THR A 6 -7.33 -20.15 8.46
CA THR A 6 -6.21 -20.87 9.08
C THR A 6 -5.24 -19.88 9.71
N TRP A 7 -5.05 -19.99 11.02
CA TRP A 7 -4.02 -19.24 11.72
C TRP A 7 -2.67 -19.89 11.49
N LEU A 8 -1.89 -19.33 10.57
CA LEU A 8 -0.52 -19.74 10.30
C LEU A 8 0.41 -19.16 11.37
N SER A 9 1.48 -19.89 11.68
CA SER A 9 2.61 -19.29 12.39
C SER A 9 3.20 -18.16 11.55
N MET A 10 3.78 -17.15 12.21
CA MET A 10 4.36 -16.00 11.51
C MET A 10 5.43 -16.44 10.51
N PHE A 11 6.23 -17.45 10.86
CA PHE A 11 7.22 -18.05 9.95
C PHE A 11 6.59 -18.66 8.69
N ALA A 12 5.52 -19.45 8.84
CA ALA A 12 4.82 -20.06 7.71
C ALA A 12 4.15 -19.00 6.83
N PHE A 13 3.52 -17.99 7.44
CA PHE A 13 2.87 -16.91 6.71
C PHE A 13 3.87 -16.10 5.86
N LEU A 14 5.00 -15.67 6.46
CA LEU A 14 6.04 -14.93 5.73
C LEU A 14 6.67 -15.78 4.61
N SER A 15 6.95 -17.05 4.88
CA SER A 15 7.52 -17.97 3.87
C SER A 15 6.57 -18.22 2.69
N GLN A 16 5.27 -18.33 2.95
CA GLN A 16 4.25 -18.56 1.91
C GLN A 16 3.90 -17.29 1.14
N ARG A 17 4.16 -16.10 1.72
CA ARG A 17 3.75 -14.77 1.18
C ARG A 17 2.26 -14.70 0.84
N ARG A 18 1.46 -15.49 1.54
CA ARG A 18 0.02 -15.62 1.35
C ARG A 18 -0.60 -16.16 2.63
N GLY A 19 -1.77 -15.64 2.99
CA GLY A 19 -2.53 -16.07 4.14
C GLY A 19 -3.93 -15.48 4.14
N ASP A 20 -4.68 -15.81 5.17
CA ASP A 20 -6.00 -15.24 5.40
C ASP A 20 -5.90 -13.86 6.07
N PRO A 21 -6.96 -13.03 6.05
CA PRO A 21 -6.97 -11.72 6.67
C PRO A 21 -6.51 -11.70 8.14
N CYS A 22 -6.67 -12.82 8.86
CA CYS A 22 -6.17 -12.95 10.23
C CYS A 22 -4.64 -12.97 10.32
N ASN A 23 -3.95 -13.61 9.37
CA ASN A 23 -2.48 -13.63 9.34
C ASN A 23 -1.95 -12.23 9.00
N HIS A 24 -2.60 -11.56 8.05
CA HIS A 24 -2.31 -10.17 7.70
C HIS A 24 -2.50 -9.22 8.90
N ALA A 25 -3.61 -9.34 9.63
CA ALA A 25 -3.88 -8.52 10.81
C ALA A 25 -2.86 -8.79 11.93
N ALA A 26 -2.50 -10.05 12.17
CA ALA A 26 -1.49 -10.42 13.15
C ALA A 26 -0.10 -9.82 12.81
N LEU A 27 0.32 -9.88 11.55
CA LEU A 27 1.58 -9.27 11.09
C LEU A 27 1.54 -7.75 11.24
N LEU A 28 0.48 -7.09 10.73
CA LEU A 28 0.35 -5.64 10.81
C LEU A 28 0.35 -5.14 12.27
N CYS A 29 -0.44 -5.77 13.15
CA CYS A 29 -0.46 -5.46 14.57
C CYS A 29 0.93 -5.60 15.20
N SER A 30 1.66 -6.68 14.87
CA SER A 30 3.03 -6.90 15.36
C SER A 30 4.00 -5.82 14.88
N LEU A 31 3.90 -5.37 13.63
CA LEU A 31 4.72 -4.29 13.08
C LEU A 31 4.42 -2.96 13.77
N LEU A 32 3.15 -2.59 13.94
CA LEU A 32 2.73 -1.34 14.57
C LEU A 32 3.16 -1.29 16.05
N LEU A 33 3.03 -2.40 16.77
CA LEU A 33 3.60 -2.55 18.12
C LEU A 33 5.13 -2.35 18.12
N GLY A 34 5.82 -2.88 17.11
CA GLY A 34 7.26 -2.68 16.92
C GLY A 34 7.65 -1.22 16.66
N PHE A 35 6.76 -0.43 16.05
CA PHE A 35 6.91 1.02 15.89
C PHE A 35 6.51 1.82 17.15
N GLY A 36 6.11 1.16 18.23
CA GLY A 36 5.73 1.80 19.49
C GLY A 36 4.29 2.33 19.53
N LEU A 37 3.43 1.92 18.58
CA LEU A 37 2.02 2.28 18.58
C LEU A 37 1.22 1.35 19.49
N ASP A 38 0.20 1.86 20.18
CA ASP A 38 -0.73 1.04 20.97
C ASP A 38 -1.75 0.38 20.02
N ALA A 39 -1.41 -0.83 19.58
CA ALA A 39 -2.10 -1.55 18.53
C ALA A 39 -2.72 -2.88 19.00
N TYR A 40 -3.88 -3.22 18.42
CA TYR A 40 -4.62 -4.45 18.69
C TYR A 40 -5.17 -5.05 17.40
N CYS A 41 -5.10 -6.37 17.28
CA CYS A 41 -5.99 -7.09 16.38
C CYS A 41 -7.42 -6.98 16.92
N ALA A 42 -8.38 -6.73 16.04
CA ALA A 42 -9.78 -6.66 16.39
C ALA A 42 -10.60 -7.63 15.52
N ILE A 43 -11.61 -8.25 16.12
CA ILE A 43 -12.56 -9.13 15.43
C ILE A 43 -13.96 -8.55 15.60
N GLY A 44 -14.72 -8.50 14.53
CA GLY A 44 -16.10 -8.03 14.53
C GLY A 44 -16.79 -8.40 13.23
N SER A 45 -17.62 -7.51 12.70
CA SER A 45 -18.32 -7.72 11.43
C SER A 45 -18.17 -6.55 10.47
N ASP A 46 -18.28 -6.84 9.16
CA ASP A 46 -18.47 -5.83 8.14
C ASP A 46 -19.94 -5.36 8.07
N LYS A 47 -20.21 -4.34 7.24
CA LYS A 47 -21.58 -3.83 6.98
C LYS A 47 -22.55 -4.84 6.39
N LYS A 48 -22.09 -6.04 6.01
CA LYS A 48 -22.91 -7.15 5.51
C LYS A 48 -23.09 -8.25 6.56
N GLY A 49 -22.65 -8.02 7.80
CA GLY A 49 -22.72 -8.97 8.91
C GLY A 49 -21.72 -10.13 8.80
N LYS A 50 -20.74 -10.07 7.89
CA LYS A 50 -19.72 -11.11 7.77
C LYS A 50 -18.60 -10.84 8.76
N THR A 51 -18.08 -11.89 9.39
CA THR A 51 -16.91 -11.77 10.27
C THR A 51 -15.75 -11.09 9.56
N ALA A 52 -15.25 -10.02 10.18
CA ALA A 52 -14.14 -9.23 9.71
C ALA A 52 -13.05 -9.20 10.78
N MET A 53 -11.80 -9.21 10.34
CA MET A 53 -10.64 -9.04 11.20
C MET A 53 -9.81 -7.88 10.68
N PHE A 54 -9.43 -6.99 11.58
CA PHE A 54 -8.74 -5.74 11.28
C PHE A 54 -7.79 -5.38 12.41
N VAL A 55 -7.03 -4.29 12.24
CA VAL A 55 -6.16 -3.79 13.30
C VAL A 55 -6.65 -2.41 13.72
N ILE A 56 -6.59 -2.13 15.02
CA ILE A 56 -6.84 -0.79 15.56
C ILE A 56 -5.56 -0.27 16.18
N THR A 57 -5.33 1.03 16.01
CA THR A 57 -4.38 1.77 16.85
C THR A 57 -5.14 2.86 17.57
N ARG A 58 -4.81 3.08 18.84
CA ARG A 58 -5.42 4.14 19.65
C ARG A 58 -4.37 5.05 20.24
N GLU A 59 -4.70 6.32 20.35
CA GLU A 59 -3.88 7.33 21.01
C GLU A 59 -4.76 8.06 22.03
N ARG A 60 -4.25 8.25 23.24
CA ARG A 60 -5.00 8.96 24.28
C ARG A 60 -4.91 10.46 24.03
N SER A 61 -6.06 11.06 23.75
CA SER A 61 -6.20 12.50 23.59
C SER A 61 -6.04 13.23 24.93
N SER A 62 -5.75 14.53 24.87
CA SER A 62 -5.61 15.41 26.05
C SER A 62 -6.86 15.47 26.92
N VAL A 63 -8.04 15.24 26.33
CA VAL A 63 -9.34 15.22 27.02
C VAL A 63 -9.66 13.84 27.61
N GLY A 64 -8.73 12.89 27.55
CA GLY A 64 -8.87 11.54 28.11
C GLY A 64 -9.62 10.55 27.21
N ALA A 65 -10.22 10.99 26.11
CA ALA A 65 -10.79 10.13 25.07
C ALA A 65 -9.71 9.48 24.20
N PHE A 66 -10.04 8.42 23.46
CA PHE A 66 -9.12 7.76 22.53
C PHE A 66 -9.40 8.14 21.09
N ASP A 67 -8.38 8.65 20.40
CA ASP A 67 -8.38 8.79 18.94
C ASP A 67 -7.97 7.46 18.33
N VAL A 68 -8.85 6.88 17.50
CA VAL A 68 -8.67 5.51 16.98
C VAL A 68 -8.62 5.52 15.47
N ILE A 69 -7.65 4.78 14.94
CA ILE A 69 -7.50 4.48 13.52
C ILE A 69 -7.78 3.01 13.31
N LEU A 70 -8.67 2.72 12.36
CA LEU A 70 -8.96 1.39 11.86
C LEU A 70 -8.07 1.11 10.65
N TRP A 71 -7.44 -0.06 10.65
CA TRP A 71 -6.53 -0.50 9.60
C TRP A 71 -7.08 -1.75 8.92
N GLU A 72 -7.31 -1.64 7.61
CA GLU A 72 -7.61 -2.79 6.76
C GLU A 72 -6.30 -3.55 6.53
N SER A 73 -6.24 -4.80 7.00
CA SER A 73 -4.98 -5.54 7.10
C SER A 73 -4.42 -6.04 5.76
N THR A 74 -5.25 -6.13 4.72
CA THR A 74 -4.91 -6.66 3.40
C THR A 74 -4.56 -5.58 2.39
N SER A 75 -5.22 -4.41 2.43
CA SER A 75 -4.95 -3.25 1.58
C SER A 75 -4.01 -2.24 2.23
N GLY A 76 -3.96 -2.22 3.57
CA GLY A 76 -3.23 -1.20 4.33
C GLY A 76 -3.97 0.13 4.42
N ASP A 77 -5.25 0.18 4.02
CA ASP A 77 -6.07 1.38 4.13
C ASP A 77 -6.32 1.74 5.59
N ARG A 78 -6.41 3.05 5.85
CA ARG A 78 -6.59 3.63 7.18
C ARG A 78 -7.85 4.46 7.20
N PHE A 79 -8.65 4.30 8.25
CA PHE A 79 -9.88 5.04 8.45
C PHE A 79 -9.93 5.59 9.86
N ARG A 80 -10.32 6.86 10.01
CA ARG A 80 -10.73 7.34 11.33
C ARG A 80 -12.11 6.77 11.66
N LEU A 81 -12.41 6.57 12.95
CA LEU A 81 -13.71 6.04 13.38
C LEU A 81 -14.93 6.79 12.83
N LYS A 82 -14.81 8.11 12.62
CA LYS A 82 -15.91 8.96 12.14
C LYS A 82 -16.00 9.02 10.60
N GLU A 83 -15.01 8.49 9.90
CA GLU A 83 -14.98 8.45 8.43
C GLU A 83 -15.67 7.18 7.91
N ALA A 84 -15.98 7.15 6.62
CA ALA A 84 -16.56 5.96 6.01
C ALA A 84 -15.57 4.79 6.01
N HIS A 85 -15.89 3.72 6.74
CA HIS A 85 -15.09 2.50 6.84
C HIS A 85 -15.94 1.23 6.60
N PRO A 86 -15.33 0.06 6.35
CA PRO A 86 -16.06 -1.17 6.01
C PRO A 86 -16.64 -1.94 7.21
N TYR A 87 -16.19 -1.62 8.44
CA TYR A 87 -16.57 -2.34 9.65
C TYR A 87 -17.85 -1.79 10.29
N GLU A 88 -18.63 -2.67 10.90
CA GLU A 88 -19.90 -2.36 11.58
C GLU A 88 -19.78 -2.59 13.09
N THR A 89 -19.23 -3.74 13.48
CA THR A 89 -19.13 -4.13 14.91
C THR A 89 -17.72 -4.50 15.33
N ILE A 90 -17.48 -4.54 16.64
CA ILE A 90 -16.28 -5.06 17.29
C ILE A 90 -16.65 -5.94 18.48
N GLY A 91 -16.24 -7.20 18.46
CA GLY A 91 -16.50 -8.18 19.51
C GLY A 91 -15.31 -8.42 20.44
N CYS A 92 -14.07 -8.27 19.96
CA CYS A 92 -12.89 -8.35 20.80
C CYS A 92 -11.70 -7.59 20.22
N ALA A 93 -10.74 -7.26 21.09
CA ALA A 93 -9.47 -6.64 20.76
C ALA A 93 -8.34 -7.34 21.52
N PHE A 94 -7.23 -7.66 20.87
CA PHE A 94 -6.12 -8.38 21.50
C PHE A 94 -4.77 -8.11 20.84
N ASN A 95 -3.70 -8.33 21.60
CA ASN A 95 -2.32 -8.30 21.12
C ASN A 95 -1.48 -9.37 21.83
N ASN A 96 -0.16 -9.23 21.82
CA ASN A 96 0.76 -10.19 22.45
C ASN A 96 0.76 -10.15 23.99
N ARG A 97 0.08 -9.19 24.62
CA ARG A 97 0.06 -8.99 26.08
C ARG A 97 -1.33 -9.18 26.68
N SER A 98 -2.36 -8.78 25.96
CA SER A 98 -3.72 -8.67 26.49
C SER A 98 -4.76 -9.15 25.48
N PHE A 99 -5.90 -9.60 25.99
CA PHE A 99 -7.10 -9.90 25.23
C PHE A 99 -8.30 -9.30 25.96
N TYR A 100 -9.17 -8.62 25.23
CA TYR A 100 -10.35 -7.94 25.74
C TYR A 100 -11.58 -8.36 24.93
N ALA A 101 -12.61 -8.86 25.60
CA ALA A 101 -13.91 -9.10 24.99
C ALA A 101 -14.82 -7.87 25.20
N ASN A 102 -15.50 -7.43 24.14
CA ASN A 102 -16.44 -6.32 24.23
C ASN A 102 -17.68 -6.76 25.02
N ALA A 103 -18.00 -6.02 26.08
CA ALA A 103 -19.15 -6.23 26.95
C ALA A 103 -20.04 -4.98 27.05
N GLN A 104 -19.87 -4.03 26.12
CA GLN A 104 -20.68 -2.82 26.04
C GLN A 104 -22.14 -3.13 25.65
N PRO A 105 -23.09 -2.24 25.96
CA PRO A 105 -24.49 -2.41 25.57
C PRO A 105 -24.72 -2.55 24.06
N SER A 106 -23.82 -1.99 23.24
CA SER A 106 -23.79 -2.14 21.79
C SER A 106 -22.38 -2.54 21.35
N ASP A 107 -22.29 -3.41 20.36
CA ASP A 107 -21.04 -3.81 19.71
C ASP A 107 -20.71 -2.94 18.49
N SER A 108 -21.51 -1.91 18.21
CA SER A 108 -21.30 -0.98 17.10
C SER A 108 -19.98 -0.23 17.24
N ILE A 109 -19.11 -0.36 16.23
CA ILE A 109 -17.72 0.14 16.29
C ILE A 109 -17.64 1.66 16.43
N VAL A 110 -18.61 2.41 15.89
CA VAL A 110 -18.61 3.88 15.88
C VAL A 110 -19.03 4.49 17.22
N SER A 111 -19.78 3.75 18.03
CA SER A 111 -20.26 4.19 19.36
C SER A 111 -19.50 3.52 20.51
N CYS A 112 -18.61 2.59 20.17
CA CYS A 112 -17.77 1.84 21.08
C CYS A 112 -16.78 2.74 21.82
N SER A 113 -16.67 2.59 23.14
CA SER A 113 -15.55 3.09 23.93
C SER A 113 -14.32 2.23 23.69
N PHE A 114 -13.19 2.87 23.36
CA PHE A 114 -11.90 2.20 23.16
C PHE A 114 -10.96 2.32 24.38
N ASP A 115 -11.51 2.67 25.54
CA ASP A 115 -10.84 2.50 26.83
C ASP A 115 -10.89 1.02 27.25
N LEU A 116 -10.00 0.22 26.66
CA LEU A 116 -9.91 -1.24 26.87
C LEU A 116 -9.63 -1.61 28.33
N GLU A 117 -9.12 -0.67 29.12
CA GLU A 117 -8.84 -0.81 30.54
C GLU A 117 -10.10 -0.68 31.41
N ASN A 118 -11.21 -0.17 30.86
CA ASN A 118 -12.48 -0.08 31.58
C ASN A 118 -13.19 -1.46 31.59
N GLU A 119 -13.13 -2.14 32.74
CA GLU A 119 -13.71 -3.48 32.92
C GLU A 119 -15.24 -3.53 32.85
N GLU A 120 -15.96 -2.40 32.94
CA GLU A 120 -17.40 -2.36 32.70
C GLU A 120 -17.73 -2.60 31.23
N PHE A 121 -16.85 -2.13 30.33
CA PHE A 121 -17.02 -2.18 28.88
C PHE A 121 -16.21 -3.27 28.21
N TRP A 122 -15.06 -3.64 28.78
CA TRP A 122 -14.14 -4.62 28.21
C TRP A 122 -13.76 -5.67 29.24
N LYS A 123 -14.13 -6.93 29.01
CA LYS A 123 -13.75 -8.02 29.91
C LYS A 123 -12.37 -8.55 29.54
N PRO A 124 -11.33 -8.37 30.39
CA PRO A 124 -10.00 -8.88 30.10
C PRO A 124 -9.94 -10.39 30.30
N LEU A 125 -9.20 -11.07 29.43
CA LEU A 125 -8.81 -12.46 29.71
C LEU A 125 -7.73 -12.47 30.80
N ASN A 126 -7.85 -13.41 31.74
CA ASN A 126 -6.86 -13.57 32.81
C ASN A 126 -5.44 -13.71 32.23
N PRO A 127 -4.49 -12.80 32.58
CA PRO A 127 -3.13 -12.82 32.03
C PRO A 127 -2.36 -14.11 32.32
N LEU A 128 -2.68 -14.82 33.40
CA LEU A 128 -2.06 -16.12 33.71
C LEU A 128 -2.45 -17.17 32.66
N LYS A 129 -3.69 -17.13 32.15
CA LYS A 129 -4.13 -18.02 31.06
C LYS A 129 -3.40 -17.71 29.76
N LEU A 130 -3.13 -16.43 29.48
CA LEU A 130 -2.34 -16.02 28.30
C LEU A 130 -0.89 -16.54 28.38
N ARG A 131 -0.30 -16.57 29.57
CA ARG A 131 1.06 -17.10 29.77
C ARG A 131 1.17 -18.61 29.54
N MET A 132 0.06 -19.34 29.66
CA MET A 132 0.00 -20.78 29.40
C MET A 132 -0.09 -21.11 27.91
N LEU A 133 -0.37 -20.12 27.04
CA LEU A 133 -0.43 -20.36 25.61
C LEU A 133 0.98 -20.67 25.05
N PRO A 134 1.11 -21.65 24.15
CA PRO A 134 2.38 -21.93 23.49
C PRO A 134 2.90 -20.68 22.77
N LYS A 135 4.12 -20.26 23.13
CA LYS A 135 4.79 -19.15 22.45
C LYS A 135 5.68 -19.72 21.36
N SER A 136 5.31 -19.48 20.11
CA SER A 136 6.24 -19.66 19.00
C SER A 136 7.15 -18.43 18.94
N PRO A 137 8.47 -18.60 18.78
CA PRO A 137 9.35 -17.46 18.58
C PRO A 137 8.93 -16.72 17.30
N ASN A 138 8.84 -15.40 17.39
CA ASN A 138 8.63 -14.59 16.20
C ASN A 138 9.90 -14.67 15.33
N PRO A 139 9.78 -15.02 14.03
CA PRO A 139 10.93 -15.00 13.15
C PRO A 139 11.44 -13.55 13.01
N PRO A 140 12.76 -13.32 12.97
CA PRO A 140 13.27 -12.02 12.57
C PRO A 140 12.87 -11.76 11.12
N LEU A 141 12.50 -10.52 10.80
CA LEU A 141 12.30 -10.13 9.42
C LEU A 141 13.66 -10.11 8.71
N LEU A 142 13.77 -10.85 7.62
CA LEU A 142 15.02 -10.99 6.88
C LEU A 142 15.20 -9.85 5.90
N TRP A 143 16.31 -9.12 6.01
CA TRP A 143 16.76 -8.23 4.95
C TRP A 143 17.44 -9.06 3.87
N ILE A 144 16.89 -9.05 2.65
CA ILE A 144 17.47 -9.74 1.50
C ILE A 144 18.17 -8.68 0.65
N PRO A 145 19.52 -8.65 0.60
CA PRO A 145 20.24 -7.71 -0.24
C PRO A 145 19.85 -7.88 -1.70
N CYS A 146 19.57 -6.76 -2.36
CA CYS A 146 19.25 -6.73 -3.78
C CYS A 146 19.88 -5.46 -4.37
N ASP A 147 20.55 -5.60 -5.52
CA ASP A 147 20.97 -4.46 -6.32
C ASP A 147 19.74 -3.86 -7.00
N HIS A 148 19.04 -3.00 -6.26
CA HIS A 148 17.84 -2.33 -6.74
C HIS A 148 18.14 -1.43 -7.95
N LYS A 149 19.37 -0.92 -8.09
CA LYS A 149 19.75 -0.06 -9.23
C LYS A 149 19.84 -0.87 -10.51
N CYS A 150 20.52 -2.02 -10.48
CA CYS A 150 20.54 -2.96 -11.59
C CYS A 150 19.12 -3.45 -11.95
N LEU A 151 18.28 -3.72 -10.94
CA LEU A 151 16.89 -4.12 -11.15
C LEU A 151 16.05 -3.00 -11.81
N GLU A 152 16.19 -1.76 -11.37
CA GLU A 152 15.55 -0.59 -11.99
C GLU A 152 15.93 -0.46 -13.46
N ASP A 153 17.23 -0.53 -13.78
CA ASP A 153 17.73 -0.34 -15.13
C ASP A 153 17.27 -1.48 -16.07
N ASN A 154 17.38 -2.73 -15.63
CA ASN A 154 16.90 -3.90 -16.39
C ASN A 154 15.39 -3.86 -16.64
N LEU A 155 14.61 -3.48 -15.63
CA LEU A 155 13.16 -3.37 -15.76
C LEU A 155 12.77 -2.20 -16.66
N GLN A 156 13.46 -1.05 -16.57
CA GLN A 156 13.25 0.09 -17.45
C GLN A 156 13.51 -0.29 -18.91
N HIS A 157 14.64 -0.93 -19.21
CA HIS A 157 14.93 -1.43 -20.57
C HIS A 157 13.88 -2.42 -21.07
N SER A 158 13.44 -3.35 -20.21
CA SER A 158 12.39 -4.31 -20.58
C SER A 158 11.07 -3.61 -20.88
N LEU A 159 10.67 -2.62 -20.07
CA LEU A 159 9.44 -1.87 -20.25
C LEU A 159 9.47 -1.00 -21.51
N VAL A 160 10.59 -0.33 -21.80
CA VAL A 160 10.77 0.43 -23.04
C VAL A 160 10.54 -0.50 -24.23
N ARG A 161 11.14 -1.69 -24.23
CA ARG A 161 10.93 -2.69 -25.29
C ARG A 161 9.48 -3.15 -25.40
N GLU A 162 8.83 -3.48 -24.29
CA GLU A 162 7.42 -3.94 -24.29
C GLU A 162 6.46 -2.82 -24.77
N VAL A 163 6.71 -1.57 -24.39
CA VAL A 163 5.92 -0.41 -24.85
C VAL A 163 6.14 -0.18 -26.34
N THR A 164 7.38 -0.25 -26.83
CA THR A 164 7.69 -0.18 -28.26
C THR A 164 6.98 -1.28 -29.02
N ASN A 165 7.08 -2.54 -28.59
CA ASN A 165 6.40 -3.67 -29.22
C ASN A 165 4.87 -3.50 -29.25
N TYR A 166 4.27 -3.02 -28.15
CA TYR A 166 2.84 -2.75 -28.07
C TYR A 166 2.39 -1.71 -29.10
N ARG A 167 3.21 -0.68 -29.32
CA ARG A 167 2.96 0.43 -30.23
C ARG A 167 3.26 0.07 -31.69
N ASP A 168 4.34 -0.65 -31.95
CA ASP A 168 4.73 -1.14 -33.28
C ASP A 168 3.67 -2.09 -33.85
N ALA A 169 3.08 -2.96 -33.01
CA ALA A 169 1.95 -3.81 -33.39
C ALA A 169 0.71 -3.03 -33.86
N ARG A 170 0.64 -1.73 -33.56
CA ARG A 170 -0.40 -0.78 -34.00
C ARG A 170 0.09 0.20 -35.06
N GLY A 171 1.32 0.04 -35.55
CA GLY A 171 1.93 0.95 -36.53
C GLY A 171 2.31 2.32 -35.96
N ILE A 172 2.48 2.43 -34.64
CA ILE A 172 2.80 3.70 -33.97
C ILE A 172 4.29 3.77 -33.64
N VAL A 173 5.00 4.74 -34.21
CA VAL A 173 6.42 4.97 -33.92
C VAL A 173 6.61 5.48 -32.48
N SER A 174 7.69 5.02 -31.85
CA SER A 174 8.03 5.34 -30.47
C SER A 174 9.41 5.98 -30.37
N HIS A 175 9.50 7.16 -29.78
CA HIS A 175 10.75 7.84 -29.45
C HIS A 175 10.83 8.06 -27.95
N PHE A 176 11.94 7.70 -27.32
CA PHE A 176 12.13 7.83 -25.87
C PHE A 176 13.15 8.93 -25.54
N ASP A 177 12.90 9.65 -24.46
CA ASP A 177 13.76 10.72 -23.93
C ASP A 177 14.28 10.35 -22.53
N ASP A 178 15.57 10.04 -22.45
CA ASP A 178 16.24 9.67 -21.20
C ASP A 178 16.37 10.84 -20.22
N THR A 179 16.46 12.09 -20.72
CA THR A 179 16.54 13.29 -19.88
C THR A 179 15.21 13.51 -19.18
N LEU A 180 14.10 13.40 -19.93
CA LEU A 180 12.76 13.43 -19.35
C LEU A 180 12.56 12.30 -18.35
N ALA A 181 12.96 11.07 -18.70
CA ALA A 181 12.87 9.90 -17.81
C ALA A 181 13.62 10.12 -16.49
N HIS A 182 14.78 10.77 -16.53
CA HIS A 182 15.56 11.06 -15.33
C HIS A 182 14.79 11.93 -14.33
N VAL A 183 14.11 12.98 -14.80
CA VAL A 183 13.34 13.88 -13.94
C VAL A 183 12.11 13.21 -13.31
N LEU A 184 11.51 12.21 -13.98
CA LEU A 184 10.39 11.44 -13.41
C LEU A 184 10.76 10.73 -12.10
N ALA A 185 12.06 10.46 -11.86
CA ALA A 185 12.52 9.81 -10.64
C ALA A 185 12.13 10.59 -9.38
N GLN A 186 12.13 11.93 -9.45
CA GLN A 186 11.75 12.78 -8.32
C GLN A 186 10.29 12.56 -7.91
N ALA A 187 9.38 12.51 -8.89
CA ALA A 187 7.97 12.26 -8.64
C ALA A 187 7.74 10.86 -8.05
N LEU A 188 8.41 9.83 -8.57
CA LEU A 188 8.28 8.46 -8.06
C LEU A 188 8.76 8.33 -6.60
N CYS A 189 9.88 8.99 -6.26
CA CYS A 189 10.36 9.05 -4.88
C CYS A 189 9.37 9.80 -3.96
N ALA A 190 8.79 10.91 -4.42
CA ALA A 190 7.78 11.64 -3.69
C ALA A 190 6.51 10.79 -3.45
N TYR A 191 6.05 10.01 -4.44
CA TYR A 191 4.89 9.13 -4.27
C TYR A 191 5.12 8.03 -3.25
N GLU A 192 6.31 7.42 -3.23
CA GLU A 192 6.67 6.44 -2.21
C GLU A 192 6.74 7.08 -0.81
N ASN A 193 7.37 8.25 -0.68
CA ASN A 193 7.46 8.96 0.59
C ASN A 193 6.08 9.35 1.13
N HIS A 194 5.19 9.82 0.27
CA HIS A 194 3.80 10.10 0.62
C HIS A 194 3.11 8.85 1.17
N ARG A 195 3.29 7.68 0.54
CA ARG A 195 2.73 6.42 1.06
C ARG A 195 3.29 6.04 2.42
N ARG A 196 4.60 6.21 2.62
CA ARG A 196 5.28 5.87 3.89
C ARG A 196 4.90 6.77 5.05
N THR A 197 4.74 8.07 4.79
CA THR A 197 4.59 9.09 5.84
C THR A 197 3.18 9.64 5.97
N ALA A 198 2.31 9.40 4.98
CA ALA A 198 1.03 10.06 4.81
C ALA A 198 1.11 11.61 4.75
N ARG A 199 2.29 12.18 4.49
CA ARG A 199 2.49 13.63 4.34
C ARG A 199 2.46 13.99 2.87
N LEU A 200 1.82 15.10 2.54
CA LEU A 200 1.85 15.64 1.18
C LEU A 200 3.28 16.08 0.85
N GLU A 201 3.80 15.62 -0.28
CA GLU A 201 5.11 15.99 -0.80
C GLU A 201 4.96 17.15 -1.77
N ASP A 202 5.92 18.07 -1.76
CA ASP A 202 5.96 19.18 -2.70
C ASP A 202 6.54 18.71 -4.05
N LEU A 203 5.73 18.82 -5.11
CA LEU A 203 6.11 18.46 -6.48
C LEU A 203 6.55 19.67 -7.31
N SER A 204 6.71 20.85 -6.70
CA SER A 204 7.09 22.09 -7.39
C SER A 204 8.40 21.95 -8.19
N LEU A 205 9.43 21.32 -7.60
CA LEU A 205 10.71 21.06 -8.26
C LEU A 205 10.57 20.13 -9.46
N PHE A 206 9.78 19.07 -9.32
CA PHE A 206 9.49 18.15 -10.41
C PHE A 206 8.77 18.88 -11.56
N GLN A 207 7.76 19.69 -11.25
CA GLN A 207 7.02 20.47 -12.25
C GLN A 207 7.92 21.47 -12.97
N ALA A 208 8.82 22.15 -12.25
CA ALA A 208 9.80 23.07 -12.84
C ALA A 208 10.79 22.33 -13.74
N GLY A 209 11.29 21.17 -13.31
CA GLY A 209 12.20 20.33 -14.10
C GLY A 209 11.56 19.82 -15.40
N VAL A 210 10.33 19.33 -15.34
CA VAL A 210 9.59 18.90 -16.53
C VAL A 210 9.37 20.06 -17.49
N LYS A 211 8.90 21.22 -16.99
CA LYS A 211 8.71 22.44 -17.82
C LYS A 211 10.02 22.88 -18.50
N GLY A 212 11.13 22.85 -17.76
CA GLY A 212 12.45 23.19 -18.30
C GLY A 212 12.93 22.26 -19.41
N ILE A 213 12.63 20.95 -19.31
CA ILE A 213 13.02 19.96 -20.33
C ILE A 213 12.13 20.04 -21.57
N ILE A 214 10.81 20.11 -21.39
CA ILE A 214 9.89 20.05 -22.54
C ILE A 214 9.85 21.36 -23.33
N GLY A 215 10.13 22.50 -22.68
CA GLY A 215 10.07 23.84 -23.30
C GLY A 215 8.65 24.35 -23.52
N GLU A 216 8.53 25.54 -24.10
CA GLU A 216 7.24 26.19 -24.33
C GLU A 216 6.41 25.53 -25.45
N GLY A 217 5.08 25.60 -25.31
CA GLY A 217 4.13 25.08 -26.31
C GLY A 217 4.01 23.56 -26.38
N ARG A 218 4.56 22.82 -25.40
CA ARG A 218 4.40 21.36 -25.27
C ARG A 218 3.56 20.99 -24.08
N THR A 219 2.82 19.90 -24.23
CA THR A 219 2.01 19.27 -23.19
C THR A 219 2.76 18.10 -22.59
N PHE A 220 2.67 17.95 -21.27
CA PHE A 220 3.16 16.79 -20.53
C PHE A 220 1.99 16.00 -19.93
N LYS A 221 1.99 14.69 -20.13
CA LYS A 221 1.12 13.75 -19.42
C LYS A 221 1.98 12.65 -18.83
N GLY A 222 1.71 12.27 -17.57
CA GLY A 222 2.43 11.20 -16.89
C GLY A 222 1.47 10.36 -16.06
N VAL A 223 1.56 9.04 -16.20
CA VAL A 223 0.75 8.08 -15.46
C VAL A 223 1.68 7.23 -14.59
N PRO A 224 1.65 7.38 -13.26
CA PRO A 224 2.37 6.49 -12.35
C PRO A 224 1.52 5.25 -12.02
N VAL A 225 2.20 4.11 -11.85
CA VAL A 225 1.62 2.89 -11.26
C VAL A 225 2.55 2.35 -10.18
N ASN A 226 1.98 1.80 -9.11
CA ASN A 226 2.72 1.12 -8.05
C ASN A 226 2.33 -0.35 -7.99
N ILE A 227 3.32 -1.24 -8.05
CA ILE A 227 3.14 -2.69 -8.20
C ILE A 227 4.16 -3.43 -7.32
N THR A 228 3.84 -4.64 -6.89
CA THR A 228 4.67 -5.46 -6.00
C THR A 228 5.48 -6.55 -6.70
N HIS A 229 5.72 -6.39 -8.01
CA HIS A 229 6.45 -7.36 -8.84
C HIS A 229 7.22 -6.68 -9.97
N THR A 230 8.15 -7.42 -10.58
CA THR A 230 9.06 -6.93 -11.63
C THR A 230 8.74 -7.47 -13.03
N ASN A 231 7.58 -8.11 -13.22
CA ASN A 231 7.17 -8.63 -14.54
C ASN A 231 6.71 -7.49 -15.47
N SER A 232 7.51 -7.18 -16.49
CA SER A 232 7.25 -6.06 -17.42
C SER A 232 5.92 -6.18 -18.18
N SER A 233 5.57 -7.37 -18.69
CA SER A 233 4.34 -7.55 -19.47
C SER A 233 3.08 -7.33 -18.61
N LYS A 234 3.10 -7.77 -17.34
CA LYS A 234 2.02 -7.47 -16.38
C LYS A 234 1.92 -5.98 -16.06
N ILE A 235 3.05 -5.27 -16.00
CA ILE A 235 3.07 -3.81 -15.78
C ILE A 235 2.43 -3.09 -16.98
N VAL A 236 2.78 -3.46 -18.21
CA VAL A 236 2.15 -2.90 -19.43
C VAL A 236 0.65 -3.20 -19.45
N ALA A 237 0.24 -4.42 -19.07
CA ALA A 237 -1.17 -4.77 -18.94
C ALA A 237 -1.91 -3.91 -17.88
N ALA A 238 -1.24 -3.55 -16.78
CA ALA A 238 -1.78 -2.64 -15.78
C ALA A 238 -1.99 -1.23 -16.34
N PHE A 239 -1.05 -0.70 -17.12
CA PHE A 239 -1.26 0.57 -17.84
C PHE A 239 -2.46 0.49 -18.78
N ASN A 240 -2.56 -0.58 -19.56
CA ASN A 240 -3.65 -0.78 -20.53
C ASN A 240 -5.04 -0.94 -19.88
N SER A 241 -5.09 -1.42 -18.64
CA SER A 241 -6.33 -1.56 -17.88
C SER A 241 -6.86 -0.21 -17.37
N SER A 242 -6.01 0.81 -17.27
CA SER A 242 -6.39 2.17 -16.89
C SER A 242 -6.69 3.02 -18.13
N ALA A 243 -7.74 3.85 -18.08
CA ALA A 243 -8.09 4.73 -19.19
C ALA A 243 -6.93 5.68 -19.56
N ALA A 244 -6.31 6.32 -18.55
CA ALA A 244 -5.19 7.23 -18.74
C ALA A 244 -3.93 6.53 -19.26
N GLY A 245 -3.62 5.32 -18.77
CA GLY A 245 -2.47 4.55 -19.24
C GLY A 245 -2.63 4.07 -20.68
N ARG A 246 -3.83 3.57 -21.05
CA ARG A 246 -4.16 3.19 -22.42
C ARG A 246 -4.11 4.37 -23.38
N GLU A 247 -4.68 5.52 -22.99
CA GLU A 247 -4.58 6.76 -23.77
C GLU A 247 -3.12 7.10 -24.09
N LEU A 248 -2.24 6.99 -23.10
CA LEU A 248 -0.83 7.35 -23.26
C LEU A 248 -0.04 6.31 -24.08
N LEU A 249 -0.39 5.02 -23.96
CA LEU A 249 0.17 3.94 -24.80
C LEU A 249 -0.21 4.09 -26.27
N GLU A 250 -1.40 4.60 -26.56
CA GLU A 250 -1.94 4.74 -27.93
C GLU A 250 -1.80 6.17 -28.48
N LEU A 251 -1.22 7.08 -27.69
CA LEU A 251 -1.07 8.47 -28.05
C LEU A 251 -0.22 8.64 -29.33
N THR A 252 -0.76 9.44 -30.24
CA THR A 252 -0.10 9.94 -31.44
C THR A 252 -0.20 11.46 -31.45
N ALA A 253 0.93 12.14 -31.69
CA ALA A 253 1.02 13.59 -31.73
C ALA A 253 2.32 14.03 -32.40
N ASP A 254 2.38 15.29 -32.84
CA ASP A 254 3.59 15.87 -33.43
C ASP A 254 4.71 15.99 -32.40
N ASN A 255 5.90 15.55 -32.79
CA ASN A 255 7.08 15.50 -31.94
C ASN A 255 6.80 14.80 -30.60
N LEU A 256 6.09 13.68 -30.62
CA LEU A 256 5.84 12.88 -29.42
C LEU A 256 7.14 12.25 -28.90
N MET A 257 7.47 12.56 -27.65
CA MET A 257 8.55 11.93 -26.89
C MET A 257 7.95 11.19 -25.70
N LEU A 258 8.27 9.91 -25.56
CA LEU A 258 7.89 9.08 -24.43
C LEU A 258 9.02 9.05 -23.40
N ALA A 259 8.66 8.78 -22.14
CA ALA A 259 9.63 8.51 -21.10
C ALA A 259 9.08 7.41 -20.19
N VAL A 260 9.94 6.46 -19.84
CA VAL A 260 9.65 5.41 -18.86
C VAL A 260 10.67 5.52 -17.76
N ARG A 261 10.20 5.63 -16.52
CA ARG A 261 11.07 5.59 -15.35
C ARG A 261 10.60 4.55 -14.36
N VAL A 262 11.56 3.84 -13.77
CA VAL A 262 11.33 2.84 -12.74
C VAL A 262 12.06 3.25 -11.46
N LYS A 263 11.40 3.10 -10.32
CA LYS A 263 12.01 3.16 -8.99
C LYS A 263 11.59 1.94 -8.18
N VAL A 264 12.56 1.27 -7.56
CA VAL A 264 12.35 0.07 -6.74
C VAL A 264 12.74 0.38 -5.31
N PHE A 265 11.79 0.17 -4.39
CA PHE A 265 12.01 0.29 -2.96
C PHE A 265 11.93 -1.10 -2.32
N LEU A 266 12.97 -1.45 -1.56
CA LEU A 266 13.11 -2.77 -0.94
C LEU A 266 12.54 -2.73 0.48
N PHE A 267 11.82 -3.78 0.82
CA PHE A 267 11.30 -4.07 2.16
C PHE A 267 11.84 -5.43 2.63
N PRO A 268 11.80 -5.69 3.95
CA PRO A 268 12.15 -7.01 4.47
C PRO A 268 11.33 -8.13 3.81
N GLU A 269 11.83 -9.36 3.93
CA GLU A 269 11.28 -10.56 3.29
C GLU A 269 11.33 -10.53 1.76
N GLY A 270 12.18 -9.69 1.17
CA GLY A 270 12.32 -9.55 -0.29
C GLY A 270 11.06 -9.00 -0.96
N ILE A 271 10.30 -8.20 -0.21
CA ILE A 271 9.16 -7.46 -0.73
C ILE A 271 9.68 -6.22 -1.46
N VAL A 272 9.06 -5.90 -2.60
CA VAL A 272 9.44 -4.75 -3.42
C VAL A 272 8.21 -3.87 -3.68
N SER A 273 8.40 -2.55 -3.57
CA SER A 273 7.47 -1.55 -4.10
C SER A 273 8.09 -1.00 -5.38
N VAL A 274 7.50 -1.36 -6.52
CA VAL A 274 7.97 -0.95 -7.85
C VAL A 274 7.06 0.14 -8.37
N TRP A 275 7.61 1.34 -8.46
CA TRP A 275 6.96 2.47 -9.11
C TRP A 275 7.42 2.56 -10.55
N VAL A 276 6.46 2.67 -11.46
CA VAL A 276 6.72 2.91 -12.88
C VAL A 276 5.91 4.12 -13.32
N MET A 277 6.56 5.07 -13.99
CA MET A 277 5.87 6.17 -14.65
C MET A 277 6.08 6.07 -16.15
N LEU A 278 4.97 6.00 -16.89
CA LEU A 278 4.95 6.19 -18.33
C LEU A 278 4.48 7.62 -18.60
N ALA A 279 5.28 8.39 -19.31
CA ALA A 279 5.00 9.78 -19.62
C ALA A 279 5.17 10.09 -21.11
N ALA A 280 4.51 11.14 -21.55
CA ALA A 280 4.54 11.66 -22.91
C ALA A 280 4.68 13.19 -22.88
N ALA A 281 5.59 13.70 -23.69
CA ALA A 281 5.75 15.11 -24.00
C ALA A 281 5.52 15.32 -25.50
N TYR A 282 4.58 16.19 -25.87
CA TYR A 282 4.16 16.35 -27.26
C TYR A 282 3.62 17.75 -27.53
N ARG A 283 3.57 18.17 -28.81
CA ARG A 283 2.81 19.37 -29.18
C ARG A 283 1.36 18.99 -29.40
N PRO A 284 0.39 19.66 -28.77
CA PRO A 284 -1.01 19.46 -29.10
C PRO A 284 -1.22 19.87 -30.57
N LEU A 285 -1.96 19.04 -31.31
CA LEU A 285 -2.38 19.41 -32.66
C LEU A 285 -3.22 20.70 -32.57
N PRO A 286 -3.00 21.70 -33.44
CA PRO A 286 -3.89 22.84 -33.51
C PRO A 286 -5.30 22.34 -33.82
N CYS A 287 -6.28 22.80 -33.03
CA CYS A 287 -7.70 22.53 -33.26
C CYS A 287 -8.16 23.05 -34.62
#